data_AF-A0A3B8W3I4-F1
#
_entry.id   AF-A0A3B8W3I4-F1
#
_cell.length_a   1.000
_cell.length_b   1.000
_cell.length_c   1.000
_cell.angle_alpha   90.00
_cell.angle_beta   90.00
_cell.angle_gamma   90.00
#
_symmetry.space_group_name_H-M   'P 1'
#
loop_
_entity.id
_entity.type
_entity.pdbx_description
1 polymer ?
#
loop_
_entity_poly.entity_id
_entity_poly.type
_entity_poly.pdbx_seq_one_letter_code
_entity_poly.pdbx_strand_id
1 'polypeptide(L)' 'YDVMLFGHTHLWMLEEKDEVLCCNPGSIALPKEGRPATFALIEDGQVSVRTLHEGEILALYKVN' A
#
# COMPACT_ATOMS: atom_id res chain seq x y z
N TYR A 1 11.31 2.04 12.72
CA TYR A 1 10.45 1.16 11.90
C TYR A 1 11.07 1.05 10.54
N ASP A 2 11.26 -0.19 10.11
CA ASP A 2 11.68 -0.47 8.75
C ASP A 2 10.44 -0.74 7.90
N VAL A 3 10.45 -0.23 6.67
CA VAL A 3 9.38 -0.43 5.71
C VAL A 3 9.95 -1.11 4.47
N MET A 4 9.43 -2.28 4.14
CA MET A 4 9.73 -2.96 2.90
C MET A 4 8.74 -2.53 1.82
N LEU A 5 9.22 -1.76 0.83
CA LEU A 5 8.46 -1.37 -0.35
C LEU A 5 8.77 -2.32 -1.51
N PHE A 6 7.73 -2.93 -2.09
CA PHE A 6 7.89 -3.88 -3.19
C PHE A 6 6.70 -3.84 -4.15
N GLY A 7 6.83 -4.50 -5.29
CA GLY A 7 5.82 -4.52 -6.35
C GLY A 7 5.72 -5.88 -7.03
N HIS A 8 5.73 -5.89 -8.37
CA HIS A 8 5.73 -7.08 -9.24
C HIS A 8 4.42 -7.88 -9.28
N THR A 9 3.79 -8.17 -8.14
CA THR A 9 2.56 -9.00 -8.10
C THR A 9 1.33 -8.27 -8.66
N HIS A 10 1.33 -6.93 -8.57
CA HIS A 10 0.19 -6.03 -8.84
C HIS A 10 -0.98 -6.19 -7.85
N LEU A 11 -0.70 -6.80 -6.70
CA LEU A 11 -1.66 -6.95 -5.61
C LEU A 11 -1.21 -6.04 -4.47
N TRP A 12 -2.02 -5.03 -4.17
CA TRP A 12 -1.71 -4.13 -3.06
C TRP A 12 -1.73 -4.88 -1.73
N MET A 13 -0.87 -4.44 -0.81
CA MET A 13 -0.70 -4.99 0.53
C MET A 13 -0.18 -3.91 1.47
N LEU A 14 -0.68 -3.89 2.70
CA LEU A 14 -0.11 -3.11 3.79
C LEU A 14 -0.27 -3.90 5.09
N GLU A 15 0.78 -4.61 5.50
CA GLU A 15 0.74 -5.53 6.63
C GLU A 15 2.05 -5.49 7.41
N GLU A 16 2.00 -5.56 8.73
CA GLU A 16 3.19 -5.70 9.56
C GLU A 16 3.55 -7.17 9.73
N LYS A 17 4.82 -7.51 9.49
CA LYS A 17 5.34 -8.86 9.65
C LYS A 17 6.75 -8.80 10.23
N ASP A 18 6.98 -9.51 11.33
CA ASP A 18 8.28 -9.61 12.00
C ASP A 18 8.92 -8.22 12.26
N GLU A 19 8.13 -7.28 12.79
CA GLU A 19 8.51 -5.87 13.10
C GLU A 19 8.84 -5.00 11.87
N VAL A 20 8.61 -5.51 10.65
CA VAL A 20 8.78 -4.80 9.38
C VAL A 20 7.42 -4.54 8.76
N LEU A 21 7.14 -3.28 8.42
CA LEU A 21 5.95 -2.94 7.66
C LEU A 21 6.17 -3.30 6.18
N CYS A 22 5.43 -4.28 5.70
CA CYS A 22 5.45 -4.70 4.30
C CYS A 22 4.38 -3.92 3.53
N CYS A 23 4.81 -3.16 2.51
CA CYS A 23 3.90 -2.40 1.65
C CYS A 23 4.15 -2.70 0.17
N ASN A 24 3.08 -3.16 -0.49
CA ASN A 24 2.98 -3.21 -1.94
C ASN A 24 1.90 -2.21 -2.36
N PRO A 25 2.22 -1.18 -3.16
CA PRO A 25 1.24 -0.18 -3.57
C PRO A 25 0.22 -0.73 -4.57
N GLY A 26 0.41 -1.96 -5.07
CA GLY A 26 -0.38 -2.55 -6.14
C GLY A 26 0.10 -2.08 -7.51
N SER A 27 -0.83 -1.78 -8.40
CA SER A 27 -0.54 -1.28 -9.74
C SER A 27 -1.52 -0.20 -10.12
N ILE A 28 -1.00 0.92 -10.63
CA ILE A 28 -1.81 2.01 -11.18
C ILE A 28 -2.35 1.69 -12.59
N ALA A 29 -1.72 0.75 -13.30
CA ALA A 29 -2.01 0.50 -14.72
C ALA A 29 -2.55 -0.91 -14.99
N LEU A 30 -2.15 -1.90 -14.21
CA LEU A 30 -2.47 -3.32 -14.43
C LEU A 30 -2.89 -4.01 -13.12
N PRO A 31 -3.90 -3.52 -12.39
CA PRO A 31 -4.36 -4.18 -11.18
C PRO A 31 -4.89 -5.59 -11.49
N LYS A 32 -4.74 -6.52 -10.54
CA LYS A 32 -5.18 -7.91 -10.69
C LYS A 32 -6.31 -8.26 -9.74
N GLU A 33 -6.97 -9.40 -10.00
CA GLU A 33 -8.00 -9.98 -9.13
C GLU A 33 -9.22 -9.08 -8.88
N GLY A 34 -9.55 -8.21 -9.84
CA GLY A 34 -10.66 -7.26 -9.70
C GLY A 34 -10.42 -6.17 -8.65
N ARG A 35 -9.17 -6.01 -8.16
CA ARG A 35 -8.80 -4.93 -7.25
C ARG A 35 -8.71 -3.59 -8.00
N PRO A 36 -8.93 -2.46 -7.32
CA PRO A 36 -8.78 -1.15 -7.93
C PRO A 36 -7.31 -0.82 -8.24
N ALA A 37 -7.10 0.10 -9.19
CA ALA A 37 -5.81 0.74 -9.40
C ALA A 37 -5.43 1.52 -8.14
N THR A 38 -4.21 1.32 -7.66
CA THR A 38 -3.80 1.75 -6.32
C THR A 38 -2.39 2.32 -6.29
N PHE A 39 -2.13 3.17 -5.29
CA PHE A 39 -0.81 3.68 -4.93
C PHE A 39 -0.64 3.69 -3.42
N ALA A 40 0.60 3.85 -2.94
CA ALA A 40 0.88 4.06 -1.52
C ALA A 40 1.29 5.51 -1.25
N LEU A 41 0.87 6.06 -0.10
CA LEU A 41 1.25 7.38 0.38
C LEU A 41 1.86 7.26 1.78
N ILE A 42 3.07 7.81 1.94
CA ILE A 42 3.79 7.88 3.21
C ILE A 42 3.89 9.36 3.60
N GLU A 43 3.15 9.77 4.62
CA GLU A 43 3.09 11.15 5.10
C GLU A 43 2.81 11.16 6.61
N ASP A 44 3.42 12.10 7.35
CA ASP A 44 3.14 12.35 8.77
C ASP A 44 3.15 11.11 9.68
N GLY A 45 4.14 10.23 9.48
CA GLY A 45 4.24 8.98 10.25
C GLY A 45 3.16 7.96 9.91
N GLN A 46 2.51 8.07 8.76
CA GLN A 46 1.47 7.16 8.31
C GLN A 46 1.83 6.58 6.95
N VAL A 47 1.51 5.31 6.76
CA VAL A 47 1.58 4.63 5.47
C VAL A 47 0.16 4.24 5.09
N SER A 48 -0.26 4.55 3.87
CA SER A 48 -1.60 4.21 3.39
C SER A 48 -1.55 3.66 1.98
N VAL A 49 -2.46 2.74 1.66
CA VAL A 49 -2.75 2.31 0.29
C VAL A 49 -4.08 2.94 -0.11
N ARG A 50 -4.09 3.59 -1.27
CA ARG A 50 -5.21 4.41 -1.74
C ARG A 50 -5.61 4.07 -3.17
N THR A 51 -6.90 4.20 -3.49
CA THR A 51 -7.37 4.11 -4.88
C THR A 51 -6.83 5.28 -5.70
N LEU A 52 -6.48 5.03 -6.96
CA LEU A 52 -5.84 6.02 -7.83
C LEU A 52 -6.74 7.21 -8.15
N HIS A 53 -8.04 6.96 -8.38
CA HIS A 53 -8.95 7.98 -8.91
C HIS A 53 -9.66 8.76 -7.81
N GLU A 54 -10.17 8.08 -6.80
CA GLU A 54 -10.95 8.67 -5.71
C GLU A 54 -10.09 9.02 -4.48
N GLY A 55 -8.88 8.48 -4.39
CA GLY A 55 -8.01 8.63 -3.22
C GLY A 55 -8.53 7.94 -1.97
N GLU A 56 -9.48 7.00 -2.13
CA GLU A 56 -10.08 6.25 -1.02
C GLU A 56 -9.00 5.45 -0.30
N ILE A 57 -8.95 5.55 1.03
CA ILE A 57 -8.01 4.80 1.87
C ILE A 57 -8.51 3.36 2.00
N LEU A 58 -7.78 2.41 1.41
CA LEU A 58 -8.06 0.98 1.53
C LEU A 58 -7.36 0.36 2.75
N ALA A 59 -6.20 0.89 3.11
CA ALA A 59 -5.45 0.49 4.29
C ALA A 59 -4.64 1.68 4.84
N LEU A 60 -4.46 1.73 6.16
CA LEU A 60 -3.68 2.74 6.87
C LEU A 60 -2.90 2.10 8.02
N TYR A 61 -1.62 2.43 8.11
CA TYR A 61 -0.75 2.09 9.23
C TYR A 61 -0.20 3.37 9.84
N LYS A 62 -0.21 3.46 11.17
CA LYS A 62 0.37 4.58 11.92
C LYS A 62 1.67 4.11 12.57
N VAL A 63 2.77 4.74 12.19
CA VAL A 63 4.08 4.55 12.80
C VAL A 63 4.05 5.26 14.15
N ASN A 64 4.15 4.50 15.24
CA ASN A 64 4.14 5.02 16.62
C ASN A 64 5.53 5.39 17.11
#